data_AF-A0A7S2IVV3-F1
#
_entry.id   AF-A0A7S2IVV3-F1
#
_cell.length_a   1.000
_cell.length_b   1.000
_cell.length_c   1.000
_cell.angle_alpha   90.00
_cell.angle_beta   90.00
_cell.angle_gamma   90.00
#
_symmetry.space_group_name_H-M   'P 1'
#
loop_
_entity.id
_entity.type
_entity.pdbx_description
1 polymer ?
#
loop_
_entity_poly.entity_id
_entity_poly.type
_entity_poly.pdbx_seq_one_letter_code
_entity_poly.pdbx_strand_id
1 'polypeptide(L)'
;MIKYDTGRLGLTFVLRCRGSVFPKALLMAIPNAVAAVLLHMYYRHDQSDDGNGLMNMSGVDMLWAAYTSVLGFLVVFRNNQAYTRFWEGATLINQVRGEWFNAVSSLFAFCNTDKEFDEQVKVFQHMLIRLASMLYCSALQQVCDLDDDRLWDAGDWEAFWKAVY
;
A
#
# COMPACT_ATOMS: atom_id res chain seq x y z
N MET A 1 10.11 -0.12 8.54
CA MET A 1 10.78 0.10 7.25
C MET A 1 10.91 -1.24 6.55
N ILE A 2 10.24 -1.42 5.41
CA ILE A 2 10.42 -2.61 4.57
C ILE A 2 11.88 -2.60 4.11
N LYS A 3 12.67 -3.59 4.52
CA LYS A 3 14.06 -3.72 4.09
C LYS A 3 14.06 -4.19 2.64
N TYR A 4 14.37 -3.28 1.73
CA TYR A 4 14.63 -3.64 0.35
C TYR A 4 16.08 -4.12 0.27
N ASP A 5 16.25 -5.42 0.07
CA ASP A 5 17.56 -6.00 -0.23
C ASP A 5 17.88 -5.66 -1.68
N THR A 6 18.63 -4.57 -1.88
CA THR A 6 19.05 -4.12 -3.20
C THR A 6 20.15 -5.03 -3.69
N GLY A 7 19.75 -6.11 -4.39
CA GLY A 7 20.68 -6.94 -5.14
C GLY A 7 21.52 -6.12 -6.12
N ARG A 8 22.67 -6.68 -6.53
CA ARG A 8 23.79 -6.00 -7.22
C ARG A 8 23.45 -5.18 -8.48
N LEU A 9 22.26 -5.36 -9.07
CA LEU A 9 21.83 -4.70 -10.31
C LEU A 9 20.34 -4.30 -10.36
N GLY A 10 19.56 -4.40 -9.27
CA GLY A 10 18.14 -4.02 -9.25
C GLY A 10 17.18 -4.85 -10.13
N LEU A 11 17.69 -5.56 -11.15
CA LEU A 11 16.91 -6.40 -12.09
C LEU A 11 16.25 -7.62 -11.42
N THR A 12 16.84 -8.16 -10.35
CA THR A 12 16.23 -9.25 -9.57
C THR A 12 14.91 -8.82 -8.90
N PHE A 13 14.68 -7.51 -8.71
CA PHE A 13 13.43 -6.98 -8.20
C PHE A 13 12.26 -7.14 -9.20
N VAL A 14 12.56 -7.05 -10.51
CA VAL A 14 11.56 -7.12 -11.59
C VAL A 14 10.90 -8.50 -11.66
N LEU A 15 11.67 -9.57 -11.38
CA LEU A 15 11.18 -10.95 -11.45
C LEU A 15 10.58 -11.46 -10.13
N ARG A 16 10.52 -10.63 -9.08
CA ARG A 16 9.97 -11.05 -7.79
C ARG A 16 8.44 -11.05 -7.86
N CYS A 17 7.81 -12.22 -7.79
CA CYS A 17 6.34 -12.34 -7.94
C CYS A 17 5.53 -11.80 -6.75
N ARG A 18 6.14 -11.62 -5.57
CA ARG A 18 5.44 -11.15 -4.37
C ARG A 18 5.51 -9.62 -4.27
N GLY A 19 4.37 -8.95 -4.36
CA GLY A 19 4.25 -7.49 -4.35
C GLY A 19 4.49 -6.82 -5.71
N SER A 20 4.56 -7.61 -6.79
CA SER A 20 4.82 -7.10 -8.13
C SER A 20 3.53 -6.73 -8.88
N VAL A 21 3.60 -5.65 -9.66
CA VAL A 21 2.51 -5.15 -10.50
C VAL A 21 2.38 -5.95 -11.81
N PHE A 22 3.44 -6.68 -12.18
CA PHE A 22 3.52 -7.44 -13.43
C PHE A 22 2.41 -8.48 -13.61
N PRO A 23 2.10 -9.39 -12.65
CA PRO A 23 1.05 -10.39 -12.87
C PRO A 23 -0.33 -9.75 -13.08
N LYS A 24 -0.63 -8.64 -12.38
CA LYS A 24 -1.90 -7.92 -12.52
C LYS A 24 -1.98 -7.17 -13.85
N ALA A 25 -0.89 -6.52 -14.27
CA ALA A 25 -0.81 -5.84 -15.56
C ALA A 25 -0.90 -6.83 -16.73
N LEU A 26 -0.24 -7.98 -16.61
CA LEU A 26 -0.21 -9.02 -17.64
C LEU A 26 -1.61 -9.62 -17.86
N LEU A 27 -2.39 -9.81 -16.78
CA LEU A 27 -3.77 -10.27 -16.87
C LEU A 27 -4.67 -9.30 -17.67
N MET A 28 -4.43 -7.99 -17.58
CA MET A 28 -5.13 -7.00 -18.41
C MET A 28 -4.54 -6.85 -19.82
N ALA A 29 -3.23 -7.10 -19.99
CA ALA A 29 -2.56 -6.97 -21.28
C ALA A 29 -2.86 -8.13 -22.25
N ILE A 30 -3.02 -9.36 -21.75
CA ILE A 30 -3.33 -10.55 -22.58
C ILE A 30 -4.56 -10.35 -23.48
N PRO A 31 -5.75 -9.96 -22.98
CA PRO A 31 -6.93 -9.83 -23.85
C PRO A 31 -6.75 -8.77 -24.93
N ASN A 32 -6.04 -7.67 -24.62
CA ASN A 32 -5.73 -6.63 -25.60
C ASN A 32 -4.75 -7.15 -26.69
N ALA A 33 -3.72 -7.89 -26.28
CA ALA A 33 -2.78 -8.50 -27.22
C ALA A 33 -3.47 -9.52 -28.13
N VAL A 34 -4.37 -10.36 -27.59
CA VAL A 34 -5.16 -11.32 -28.37
C VAL A 34 -6.06 -10.59 -29.36
N ALA A 35 -6.77 -9.54 -28.93
CA ALA A 35 -7.62 -8.75 -29.82
C ALA A 35 -6.81 -8.12 -30.98
N ALA A 36 -5.63 -7.57 -30.69
CA ALA A 36 -4.75 -7.01 -31.72
C ALA A 36 -4.27 -8.06 -32.73
N VAL A 37 -3.91 -9.27 -32.27
CA VAL A 37 -3.50 -10.37 -33.14
C VAL A 37 -4.65 -10.87 -34.02
N LEU A 38 -5.85 -11.03 -33.44
CA LEU A 38 -7.04 -11.45 -34.19
C LEU A 38 -7.42 -10.43 -35.27
N LEU A 39 -7.36 -9.14 -34.95
CA LEU A 39 -7.61 -8.07 -35.90
C LEU A 39 -6.60 -8.13 -37.06
N HIS A 40 -5.31 -8.29 -36.76
CA HIS A 40 -4.27 -8.41 -37.77
C HIS A 40 -4.44 -9.65 -38.66
N MET A 41 -4.83 -10.79 -38.09
CA MET A 41 -5.10 -12.01 -38.86
C MET A 41 -6.31 -11.87 -39.78
N TYR A 42 -7.39 -11.23 -39.31
CA TYR A 42 -8.60 -10.98 -40.10
C TYR A 42 -8.30 -10.09 -41.31
N TYR A 43 -7.58 -8.98 -41.11
CA TYR A 43 -7.24 -8.07 -42.20
C TYR A 43 -6.23 -8.65 -43.18
N ARG A 44 -5.30 -9.50 -42.74
CA ARG A 44 -4.35 -10.18 -43.63
C ARG A 44 -5.02 -11.16 -44.59
N HIS A 45 -6.17 -11.72 -44.22
CA HIS A 45 -6.92 -12.65 -45.08
C HIS A 45 -7.69 -11.90 -46.21
N ASP A 46 -8.09 -10.65 -45.98
CA ASP A 46 -8.87 -9.84 -46.94
C ASP A 46 -7.99 -9.07 -47.94
N GLN A 47 -6.69 -8.93 -47.64
CA GLN A 47 -5.71 -8.15 -48.42
C GLN A 47 -5.17 -8.92 -49.65
N SER A 48 -6.03 -9.61 -50.40
CA SER A 48 -5.65 -10.31 -51.63
C SER A 48 -5.94 -9.53 -52.92
N ASP A 49 -6.70 -8.42 -52.89
CA ASP A 49 -7.14 -7.75 -54.14
C ASP A 49 -7.03 -6.21 -54.23
N ASP A 50 -6.67 -5.45 -53.18
CA ASP A 50 -6.34 -4.02 -53.38
C ASP A 50 -5.45 -3.43 -52.26
N GLY A 51 -4.16 -3.24 -52.58
CA GLY A 51 -3.06 -3.23 -51.62
C GLY A 51 -2.83 -1.99 -50.73
N ASN A 52 -3.73 -1.00 -50.64
CA ASN A 52 -3.37 0.29 -50.00
C ASN A 52 -4.40 0.93 -49.03
N GLY A 53 -5.50 0.27 -48.68
CA GLY A 53 -6.59 0.91 -47.93
C GLY A 53 -6.30 1.23 -46.44
N LEU A 54 -5.48 0.43 -45.75
CA LEU A 54 -5.32 0.50 -44.28
C LEU A 54 -4.09 1.27 -43.79
N MET A 55 -3.03 1.34 -44.59
CA MET A 55 -1.80 2.09 -44.24
C MET A 55 -1.95 3.61 -44.37
N ASN A 56 -3.09 4.10 -44.86
CA ASN A 56 -3.37 5.53 -45.11
C ASN A 56 -4.40 6.13 -44.14
N MET A 57 -4.46 5.63 -42.91
CA MET A 57 -5.30 6.20 -41.85
C MET A 57 -4.63 7.44 -41.23
N SER A 58 -4.43 8.49 -42.02
CA SER A 58 -3.61 9.67 -41.64
C SER A 58 -4.10 10.47 -40.43
N GLY A 59 -5.29 10.17 -39.88
CA GLY A 59 -5.83 10.76 -38.66
C GLY A 59 -5.56 9.98 -37.37
N VAL A 60 -5.16 8.71 -37.45
CA VAL A 60 -4.99 7.84 -36.26
C VAL A 60 -3.78 8.26 -35.44
N ASP A 61 -2.69 8.69 -36.10
CA ASP A 61 -1.47 9.12 -35.40
C ASP A 61 -1.71 10.34 -34.51
N MET A 62 -2.49 11.30 -35.00
CA MET A 62 -2.85 12.50 -34.23
C MET A 62 -3.77 12.15 -33.05
N LEU A 63 -4.76 11.28 -33.27
CA LEU A 63 -5.65 10.81 -32.21
C LEU A 63 -4.89 10.03 -31.13
N TRP A 64 -3.98 9.15 -31.54
CA TRP A 64 -3.13 8.36 -30.64
C TRP A 64 -2.20 9.25 -29.80
N ALA A 65 -1.58 10.25 -30.43
CA ALA A 65 -0.72 11.21 -29.75
C ALA A 65 -1.50 12.04 -28.71
N ALA A 66 -2.68 12.57 -29.08
CA ALA A 66 -3.55 13.31 -28.17
C ALA A 66 -4.03 12.43 -27.01
N TYR A 67 -4.48 11.20 -27.31
CA TYR A 67 -4.92 10.23 -26.30
C TYR A 67 -3.80 9.89 -25.30
N THR A 68 -2.62 9.55 -25.80
CA THR A 68 -1.46 9.18 -24.97
C THR A 68 -1.00 10.36 -24.11
N SER A 69 -1.05 11.59 -24.65
CA SER A 69 -0.73 12.80 -23.90
C SER A 69 -1.67 13.02 -22.72
N VAL A 70 -2.98 12.97 -22.93
CA VAL A 70 -3.98 13.16 -21.88
C VAL A 70 -3.90 12.02 -20.85
N LEU A 71 -3.77 10.77 -21.31
CA LEU A 71 -3.65 9.62 -20.42
C LEU A 71 -2.36 9.70 -19.57
N GLY A 72 -1.24 10.07 -20.17
CA GLY A 72 0.03 10.27 -19.47
C GLY A 72 -0.09 11.35 -18.39
N PHE A 73 -0.70 12.49 -18.73
CA PHE A 73 -0.95 13.57 -17.78
C PHE A 73 -1.83 13.12 -16.60
N LEU A 74 -2.96 12.45 -16.88
CA LEU A 74 -3.88 11.98 -15.84
C LEU A 74 -3.24 10.95 -14.90
N VAL A 75 -2.45 10.02 -15.44
CA VAL A 75 -1.74 9.01 -14.65
C VAL A 75 -0.76 9.67 -13.69
N VAL A 76 0.06 10.62 -14.18
CA VAL A 76 1.03 11.33 -13.34
C VAL A 76 0.33 12.16 -12.27
N PHE A 77 -0.70 12.91 -12.64
CA PHE A 77 -1.42 13.76 -11.70
C PHE A 77 -2.10 12.95 -10.58
N ARG A 78 -2.78 11.85 -10.95
CA ARG A 78 -3.42 10.95 -9.99
C ARG A 78 -2.39 10.28 -9.08
N ASN A 79 -1.27 9.83 -9.64
CA ASN A 79 -0.21 9.20 -8.88
C ASN A 79 0.44 10.19 -7.90
N ASN A 80 0.65 11.43 -8.31
CA ASN A 80 1.19 12.48 -7.45
C ASN A 80 0.26 12.76 -6.26
N GLN A 81 -1.04 12.92 -6.50
CA GLN A 81 -2.01 13.12 -5.40
C GLN A 81 -2.06 11.93 -4.42
N ALA A 82 -2.05 10.70 -4.94
CA ALA A 82 -2.04 9.50 -4.11
C ALA A 82 -0.76 9.41 -3.27
N TYR A 83 0.38 9.76 -3.86
CA TYR A 83 1.67 9.78 -3.18
C TYR A 83 1.71 10.80 -2.05
N THR A 84 1.23 12.03 -2.28
CA THR A 84 1.14 13.06 -1.25
C THR A 84 0.30 12.59 -0.06
N ARG A 85 -0.91 12.06 -0.31
CA ARG A 85 -1.77 11.51 0.75
C ARG A 85 -1.14 10.35 1.50
N PHE A 86 -0.42 9.48 0.80
CA PHE A 86 0.30 8.37 1.42
C PHE A 86 1.37 8.87 2.39
N TRP A 87 2.17 9.86 1.98
CA TRP A 87 3.21 10.43 2.83
C TRP A 87 2.66 11.23 4.00
N GLU A 88 1.59 12.01 3.78
CA GLU A 88 0.87 12.69 4.86
C GLU A 88 0.31 11.70 5.88
N GLY A 89 -0.30 10.59 5.43
CA GLY A 89 -0.74 9.53 6.33
C GLY A 89 0.42 8.90 7.11
N ALA A 90 1.54 8.62 6.44
CA ALA A 90 2.72 8.04 7.08
C ALA A 90 3.36 8.98 8.12
N THR A 91 3.40 10.29 7.87
CA THR A 91 3.91 11.27 8.84
C THR A 91 2.97 11.40 10.04
N LEU A 92 1.65 11.47 9.80
CA LEU A 92 0.65 11.53 10.87
C LEU A 92 0.71 10.32 11.80
N ILE A 93 0.84 9.10 11.27
CA ILE A 93 0.99 7.88 12.09
C ILE A 93 2.25 7.94 12.96
N ASN A 94 3.38 8.41 12.40
CA ASN A 94 4.61 8.57 13.16
C ASN A 94 4.48 9.63 14.26
N GLN A 95 3.76 10.73 13.99
CA GLN A 95 3.49 11.78 14.97
C GLN A 95 2.61 11.26 16.10
N VAL A 96 1.50 10.58 15.80
CA VAL A 96 0.60 9.97 16.80
C VAL A 96 1.36 9.02 17.72
N ARG A 97 2.27 8.20 17.17
CA ARG A 97 3.13 7.32 17.98
C ARG A 97 4.03 8.11 18.95
N GLY A 98 4.57 9.24 18.50
CA GLY A 98 5.39 10.14 19.32
C GLY A 98 4.58 10.79 20.45
N GLU A 99 3.40 11.32 20.13
CA GLU A 99 2.48 11.92 21.11
C GLU A 99 2.02 10.88 22.14
N TRP A 100 1.75 9.65 21.72
CA TRP A 100 1.37 8.59 22.66
C TRP A 100 2.48 8.27 23.65
N PHE A 101 3.71 8.13 23.13
CA PHE A 101 4.86 7.89 23.97
C PHE A 101 5.09 9.03 24.96
N ASN A 102 4.96 10.28 24.50
CA ASN A 102 5.12 11.47 25.34
C ASN A 102 4.05 11.54 26.45
N ALA A 103 2.79 11.24 26.13
CA ALA A 103 1.70 11.20 27.10
C ALA A 103 1.92 10.15 28.19
N VAL A 104 2.30 8.92 27.83
CA VAL A 104 2.58 7.85 28.80
C VAL A 104 3.81 8.19 29.65
N SER A 105 4.88 8.72 29.04
CA SER A 105 6.09 9.14 29.74
C SER A 105 5.81 10.26 30.75
N SER A 106 4.96 11.23 30.39
CA SER A 106 4.56 12.31 31.29
C SER A 106 3.80 11.77 32.51
N LEU A 107 2.89 10.81 32.32
CA LEU A 107 2.16 10.17 33.43
C LEU A 107 3.11 9.38 34.35
N PHE A 108 4.15 8.76 33.79
CA PHE A 108 5.17 8.08 34.58
C PHE A 108 6.01 9.07 35.39
N ALA A 109 6.35 10.23 34.83
CA ALA A 109 7.12 11.27 35.51
C ALA A 109 6.37 11.89 36.72
N PHE A 110 5.03 11.90 36.70
CA PHE A 110 4.20 12.41 37.80
C PHE A 110 3.80 11.33 38.83
N CYS A 111 4.33 10.11 38.73
CA CYS A 111 4.12 9.09 39.75
C CYS A 111 4.84 9.43 41.07
N ASN A 112 4.31 8.98 42.21
CA ASN A 112 4.96 9.19 43.50
C ASN A 112 6.31 8.43 43.56
N THR A 113 7.34 9.08 44.08
CA THR A 113 8.71 8.54 44.23
C THR A 113 8.97 7.93 45.61
N ASP A 114 8.01 8.04 46.53
CA ASP A 114 8.13 7.49 47.88
C ASP A 114 8.17 5.95 47.87
N LYS A 115 9.10 5.37 48.64
CA LYS A 115 9.30 3.90 48.71
C LYS A 115 8.08 3.12 49.20
N GLU A 116 7.21 3.75 50.00
CA GLU A 116 5.99 3.13 50.53
C GLU A 116 4.98 2.80 49.42
N PHE A 117 4.98 3.57 48.32
CA PHE A 117 4.03 3.42 47.22
C PHE A 117 4.64 2.73 45.98
N ASP A 118 5.90 2.29 46.03
CA ASP A 118 6.62 1.73 44.87
C ASP A 118 5.88 0.53 44.23
N GLU A 119 5.29 -0.35 45.04
CA GLU A 119 4.49 -1.48 44.53
C GLU A 119 3.21 -1.02 43.83
N GLN A 120 2.50 -0.04 44.41
CA GLN A 120 1.26 0.50 43.83
C GLN A 120 1.54 1.26 42.53
N VAL A 121 2.62 2.03 42.50
CA VAL A 121 3.09 2.76 41.30
C VAL A 121 3.45 1.79 40.19
N LYS A 122 4.13 0.68 40.49
CA LYS A 122 4.43 -0.37 39.50
C LYS A 122 3.16 -0.99 38.93
N VAL A 123 2.18 -1.33 39.76
CA VAL A 123 0.89 -1.88 39.30
C VAL A 123 0.17 -0.87 38.39
N PHE A 124 0.13 0.40 38.78
CA PHE A 124 -0.45 1.47 37.98
C PHE A 124 0.26 1.63 36.62
N GLN A 125 1.60 1.69 36.61
CA GLN A 125 2.40 1.80 35.40
C GLN A 125 2.16 0.64 34.42
N HIS A 126 2.11 -0.59 34.92
CA HIS A 126 1.79 -1.77 34.11
C HIS A 126 0.38 -1.72 33.53
N MET A 127 -0.60 -1.28 34.31
CA MET A 127 -1.98 -1.12 33.85
C MET A 127 -2.07 -0.03 32.77
N LEU A 128 -1.41 1.11 32.97
CA LEU A 128 -1.39 2.21 32.03
C LEU A 128 -0.78 1.80 30.69
N ILE A 129 0.36 1.10 30.69
CA ILE A 129 0.99 0.60 29.45
C ILE A 129 0.04 -0.33 28.69
N ARG A 130 -0.62 -1.27 29.40
CA ARG A 130 -1.55 -2.22 28.77
C ARG A 130 -2.75 -1.50 28.13
N LEU A 131 -3.34 -0.54 28.84
CA LEU A 131 -4.47 0.25 28.33
C LEU A 131 -4.05 1.12 27.13
N ALA A 132 -2.92 1.81 27.24
CA ALA A 132 -2.39 2.64 26.15
C ALA A 132 -2.06 1.78 24.91
N SER A 133 -1.52 0.58 25.10
CA SER A 133 -1.21 -0.36 24.01
C SER A 133 -2.47 -0.87 23.31
N MET A 134 -3.51 -1.24 24.08
CA MET A 134 -4.80 -1.66 23.51
C MET A 134 -5.48 -0.52 22.75
N LEU A 135 -5.44 0.70 23.30
CA LEU A 135 -6.02 1.88 22.65
C LEU A 135 -5.29 2.23 21.36
N TYR A 136 -3.96 2.19 21.36
CA TYR A 136 -3.16 2.41 20.14
C TYR A 136 -3.40 1.33 19.09
N CYS A 137 -3.53 0.06 19.50
CA CYS A 137 -3.88 -1.05 18.60
C CYS A 137 -5.26 -0.84 17.96
N SER A 138 -6.28 -0.48 18.75
CA SER A 138 -7.62 -0.19 18.24
C SER A 138 -7.63 0.99 17.26
N ALA A 139 -6.87 2.05 17.56
CA ALA A 139 -6.72 3.18 16.64
C ALA A 139 -6.06 2.78 15.31
N LEU A 140 -5.01 1.95 15.36
CA LEU A 140 -4.37 1.44 14.15
C LEU A 140 -5.31 0.54 13.33
N GLN A 141 -6.11 -0.29 13.99
CA GLN A 141 -7.09 -1.14 13.30
C GLN A 141 -8.16 -0.32 12.58
N GLN A 142 -8.59 0.82 13.12
CA GLN A 142 -9.53 1.70 12.40
C GLN A 142 -8.92 2.36 11.16
N VAL A 143 -7.60 2.58 11.17
CA VAL A 143 -6.89 3.24 10.05
C VAL A 143 -6.44 2.22 9.00
N CYS A 144 -6.13 0.99 9.41
CA CYS A 144 -5.77 -0.09 8.51
C CYS A 144 -7.04 -0.87 8.12
N ASP A 145 -7.46 -0.78 6.86
CA ASP A 145 -8.35 -1.79 6.25
C ASP A 145 -7.59 -3.12 6.23
N LEU A 146 -7.70 -3.89 7.32
CA LEU A 146 -7.22 -5.24 7.41
C LEU A 146 -8.36 -6.15 6.92
N ASP A 147 -8.11 -6.94 5.89
CA ASP A 147 -9.05 -7.98 5.41
C ASP A 147 -9.37 -9.04 6.49
N ASP A 148 -8.63 -9.05 7.62
CA ASP A 148 -8.88 -9.88 8.79
C ASP A 148 -9.59 -9.04 9.90
N ASP A 149 -10.92 -9.06 9.90
CA ASP A 149 -11.74 -8.71 11.07
C ASP A 149 -11.58 -9.71 12.24
N ARG A 150 -10.69 -10.70 12.11
CA ARG A 150 -10.51 -11.83 13.04
C ARG A 150 -9.86 -11.50 14.38
N LEU A 151 -9.36 -10.27 14.57
CA LEU A 151 -8.84 -9.85 15.89
C LEU A 151 -9.92 -9.86 16.99
N TRP A 152 -11.20 -9.78 16.60
CA TRP A 152 -12.34 -9.85 17.52
C TRP A 152 -13.16 -11.16 17.44
N ASP A 153 -12.72 -12.15 16.66
CA ASP A 153 -13.31 -13.50 16.68
C ASP A 153 -12.88 -14.25 17.97
N ALA A 154 -13.42 -13.77 19.10
CA ALA A 154 -13.75 -14.43 20.37
C ALA A 154 -12.87 -15.56 20.96
N GLY A 155 -11.62 -15.78 20.54
CA GLY A 155 -10.85 -16.95 20.96
C GLY A 155 -9.33 -16.78 21.13
N ASP A 156 -8.70 -15.76 20.53
CA ASP A 156 -7.23 -15.75 20.37
C ASP A 156 -6.50 -14.72 21.26
N TRP A 157 -6.85 -14.68 22.54
CA TRP A 157 -6.20 -13.83 23.54
C TRP A 157 -4.72 -14.22 23.80
N GLU A 158 -4.30 -15.44 23.46
CA GLU A 158 -2.90 -15.87 23.55
C GLU A 158 -1.99 -15.25 22.48
N ALA A 159 -2.50 -15.05 21.26
CA ALA A 159 -1.76 -14.38 20.19
C ALA A 159 -1.46 -12.91 20.54
N PHE A 160 -2.42 -12.23 21.21
CA PHE A 160 -2.23 -10.87 21.71
C PHE A 160 -1.08 -10.78 22.73
N TRP A 161 -0.99 -11.70 23.70
CA TRP A 161 0.10 -11.68 24.68
C TRP A 161 1.48 -12.00 24.09
N LYS A 162 1.55 -12.86 23.07
CA LYS A 162 2.81 -13.18 22.36
C LYS A 162 3.31 -12.07 21.44
N ALA A 163 2.46 -11.11 21.06
CA ALA A 163 2.88 -9.94 20.29
C ALA A 163 3.37 -8.79 21.18
N VAL A 164 3.00 -8.81 22.46
CA VAL A 164 3.33 -7.76 23.45
C VAL A 164 4.57 -8.11 24.29
N TYR A 165 4.94 -9.39 24.41
CA TYR A 165 6.16 -9.89 25.07
C TYR A 165 7.14 -10.52 24.08
#